data_AF-A0AAE1GGI4-F1
#
_entry.id   AF-A0AAE1GGI4-F1
#
_cell.length_a   1.000
_cell.length_b   1.000
_cell.length_c   1.000
_cell.angle_alpha   90.00
_cell.angle_beta   90.00
_cell.angle_gamma   90.00
#
_symmetry.space_group_name_H-M   'P 1'
#
loop_
_entity.id
_entity.type
_entity.pdbx_description
1 polymer ?
#
loop_
_entity_poly.entity_id
_entity_poly.type
_entity_poly.pdbx_seq_one_letter_code
_entity_poly.pdbx_strand_id
1 'polypeptide(L)'
;MDRTAPLSQTQRMALLNLIKERDSIVNNKSTAPGIIEAKKRTWEEIVLKFNALNPDQQPRSSKQLKRSYDHVKRKVKDEDREFKKKIKCTTAVLLMCMNYKKKL
;
A
#
# COMPACT_ATOMS: atom_id res chain seq x y z
N MET A 1 -6.43 3.87 -23.32
CA MET A 1 -6.11 3.41 -21.93
C MET A 1 -4.72 2.81 -21.97
N ASP A 2 -3.69 3.52 -21.50
CA ASP A 2 -2.30 3.04 -21.50
C ASP A 2 -2.16 1.85 -20.54
N ARG A 3 -2.26 0.63 -21.11
CA ARG A 3 -1.97 -0.63 -20.40
C ARG A 3 -0.46 -0.79 -20.32
N THR A 4 0.15 -0.10 -19.37
CA THR A 4 1.55 -0.34 -19.02
C THR A 4 1.64 -1.60 -18.15
N ALA A 5 2.68 -2.40 -18.35
CA ALA A 5 2.88 -3.65 -17.62
C ALA A 5 2.81 -3.45 -16.08
N PRO A 6 2.41 -4.47 -15.31
CA PRO A 6 2.55 -4.41 -13.85
C PRO A 6 4.00 -4.14 -13.44
N LEU A 7 4.19 -3.42 -12.32
CA LEU A 7 5.53 -3.23 -11.76
C LEU A 7 6.09 -4.57 -11.27
N SER A 8 7.36 -4.83 -11.57
CA SER A 8 8.09 -5.97 -11.00
C SER A 8 8.26 -5.82 -9.48
N GLN A 9 8.74 -6.87 -8.81
CA GLN A 9 8.96 -6.80 -7.36
C GLN A 9 9.99 -5.72 -6.98
N THR A 10 11.14 -5.66 -7.65
CA THR A 10 12.18 -4.66 -7.41
C THR A 10 11.65 -3.25 -7.60
N GLN A 11 10.79 -3.05 -8.60
CA GLN A 11 10.17 -1.75 -8.85
C GLN A 11 9.17 -1.34 -7.79
N ARG A 12 8.37 -2.31 -7.32
CA ARG A 12 7.47 -2.05 -6.18
C ARG A 12 8.28 -1.66 -4.94
N MET A 13 9.40 -2.33 -4.68
CA MET A 13 10.30 -1.98 -3.57
C MET A 13 10.88 -0.57 -3.73
N ALA A 14 11.36 -0.21 -4.92
CA ALA A 14 11.87 1.12 -5.21
C ALA A 14 10.79 2.20 -4.99
N LEU A 15 9.57 1.97 -5.50
CA LEU A 15 8.44 2.88 -5.29
C LEU A 15 8.10 3.02 -3.80
N LEU A 16 8.07 1.93 -3.04
CA LEU A 16 7.78 1.95 -1.61
C LEU A 16 8.85 2.71 -0.82
N ASN A 17 10.14 2.56 -1.18
CA ASN A 17 11.23 3.29 -0.54
C ASN A 17 11.10 4.80 -0.78
N LEU A 18 10.85 5.22 -2.02
CA LEU A 18 10.63 6.64 -2.35
C LEU A 18 9.42 7.24 -1.60
N ILE A 19 8.36 6.45 -1.43
CA ILE A 19 7.18 6.89 -0.67
C ILE A 19 7.49 6.97 0.82
N LYS A 20 8.25 6.01 1.36
CA LYS A 20 8.64 5.98 2.78
C LYS A 20 9.39 7.24 3.20
N GLU A 21 10.27 7.76 2.34
CA GLU A 21 10.97 9.04 2.57
C GLU A 21 10.03 10.24 2.68
N ARG A 22 8.81 10.17 2.12
CA ARG A 22 7.83 11.26 2.08
C ARG A 22 6.46 10.84 2.64
N ASP A 23 6.44 9.88 3.56
CA ASP A 23 5.22 9.24 4.06
C ASP A 23 4.23 10.23 4.66
N SER A 24 4.73 11.17 5.46
CA SER A 24 3.93 12.20 6.15
C SER A 24 3.15 13.11 5.19
N ILE A 25 3.60 13.26 3.95
CA ILE A 25 2.93 14.05 2.91
C ILE A 25 2.02 13.15 2.07
N VAL A 26 2.55 12.02 1.58
CA VAL A 26 1.81 11.10 0.70
C VAL A 26 0.58 10.53 1.40
N ASN A 27 0.71 10.12 2.66
CA ASN A 27 -0.37 9.52 3.44
C ASN A 27 -1.15 10.52 4.31
N ASN A 28 -0.85 11.82 4.19
CA ASN A 28 -1.63 12.85 4.87
C ASN A 28 -3.11 12.77 4.45
N LYS A 29 -4.05 12.82 5.40
CA LYS A 29 -5.49 12.75 5.12
C LYS A 29 -6.15 14.12 4.88
N SER A 30 -5.43 15.20 5.13
CA SER A 30 -5.94 16.56 4.93
C SER A 30 -6.25 16.83 3.45
N THR A 31 -7.34 17.55 3.26
CA THR A 31 -7.83 18.10 1.99
C THR A 31 -7.57 19.60 1.86
N ALA A 32 -6.79 20.19 2.77
CA ALA A 32 -6.39 21.59 2.69
C ALA A 32 -5.65 21.85 1.35
N PRO A 33 -5.92 22.96 0.64
CA PRO A 33 -5.33 23.25 -0.66
C PRO A 33 -3.80 23.15 -0.68
N GLY A 34 -3.12 23.67 0.35
CA GLY A 34 -1.66 23.58 0.48
C GLY A 34 -1.15 22.14 0.59
N ILE A 35 -1.90 21.26 1.25
CA ILE A 35 -1.55 19.83 1.36
C ILE A 35 -1.81 19.10 0.03
N ILE A 36 -2.86 19.46 -0.69
CA ILE A 36 -3.13 18.89 -2.03
C ILE A 36 -1.99 19.24 -2.99
N GLU A 37 -1.55 20.49 -3.00
CA GLU A 37 -0.44 20.95 -3.83
C GLU A 37 0.88 20.30 -3.41
N ALA A 38 1.15 20.21 -2.10
CA ALA A 38 2.33 19.51 -1.58
C ALA A 38 2.36 18.02 -2.00
N LYS A 39 1.21 17.34 -1.95
CA LYS A 39 1.07 15.96 -2.45
C LYS A 39 1.34 15.89 -3.95
N LYS A 40 0.80 16.82 -4.74
CA LYS A 40 1.00 16.85 -6.19
C LYS A 40 2.50 16.93 -6.53
N ARG A 41 3.20 17.91 -5.96
CA ARG A 41 4.65 18.10 -6.13
C ARG A 41 5.46 16.89 -5.67
N THR A 42 5.12 16.36 -4.49
CA THR A 42 5.74 15.14 -3.95
C THR A 42 5.64 13.98 -4.93
N TRP A 43 4.48 13.80 -5.56
CA TRP A 43 4.30 12.73 -6.54
C TRP A 43 5.04 12.99 -7.86
N GLU A 44 5.21 14.24 -8.28
CA GLU A 44 6.02 14.60 -9.44
C GLU A 44 7.50 14.28 -9.18
N GLU A 45 8.01 14.60 -8.00
CA GLU A 45 9.37 14.23 -7.59
C GLU A 45 9.58 12.71 -7.51
N ILE A 46 8.60 11.98 -6.96
CA ILE A 46 8.63 10.50 -6.94
C ILE A 46 8.69 9.95 -8.36
N VAL A 47 7.92 10.52 -9.29
CA VAL A 47 7.95 10.10 -10.71
C VAL A 47 9.34 10.30 -11.30
N LEU A 48 9.95 11.47 -11.10
CA LEU A 48 11.28 11.76 -11.62
C LEU A 48 12.32 10.77 -11.07
N LYS A 49 12.36 10.58 -9.75
CA LYS A 49 13.29 9.64 -9.11
C LYS A 49 13.03 8.20 -9.55
N PHE A 50 11.76 7.79 -9.61
CA PHE A 50 11.39 6.43 -10.00
C PHE A 50 11.81 6.11 -11.43
N ASN A 51 11.53 7.02 -12.37
CA ASN A 51 11.91 6.82 -13.76
C ASN A 51 13.44 6.86 -13.94
N ALA A 52 14.14 7.72 -13.20
CA ALA A 52 15.61 7.74 -13.20
C ALA A 52 16.24 6.43 -12.67
N LEU A 53 15.61 5.79 -11.68
CA LEU A 53 16.02 4.48 -11.16
C LEU A 53 15.67 3.32 -12.12
N ASN A 54 14.85 3.56 -13.16
CA ASN A 54 14.37 2.54 -14.08
C ASN A 54 14.48 3.03 -15.54
N PRO A 55 15.69 3.34 -16.03
CA PRO A 55 15.89 3.99 -17.34
C PRO A 55 15.46 3.11 -18.52
N ASP A 56 15.58 1.79 -18.39
CA ASP A 56 15.29 0.83 -19.48
C ASP A 56 13.81 0.55 -19.69
N GLN A 57 12.93 1.34 -19.08
CA GLN A 57 11.48 1.12 -19.11
C GLN A 57 10.70 2.34 -19.56
N GLN A 58 9.46 2.08 -20.02
CA GLN A 58 8.53 3.15 -20.30
C GLN A 58 8.30 4.02 -19.05
N PRO A 59 8.51 5.35 -19.16
CA PRO A 59 8.29 6.27 -18.06
C PRO A 59 6.89 6.15 -17.48
N ARG A 60 6.80 6.16 -16.15
CA ARG A 60 5.52 6.14 -15.44
C ARG A 60 5.09 7.56 -15.10
N SER A 61 3.81 7.82 -15.29
CA SER A 61 3.12 9.01 -14.77
C SER A 61 2.78 8.87 -13.29
N SER A 62 2.56 10.01 -12.64
CA SER A 62 2.08 10.09 -11.25
C SER A 62 0.83 9.24 -11.04
N LYS A 63 -0.11 9.26 -12.01
CA LYS A 63 -1.36 8.48 -11.95
C LYS A 63 -1.13 6.97 -11.98
N GLN A 64 -0.11 6.49 -12.68
CA GLN A 64 0.22 5.05 -12.72
C GLN A 64 0.91 4.60 -11.42
N LEU A 65 1.83 5.40 -10.88
CA LEU A 65 2.51 5.09 -9.62
C LEU A 65 1.54 5.13 -8.44
N LYS A 66 0.65 6.13 -8.37
CA LYS A 66 -0.44 6.20 -7.38
C LYS A 66 -1.30 4.94 -7.40
N ARG A 67 -1.79 4.55 -8.58
CA ARG A 67 -2.60 3.32 -8.73
C ARG A 67 -1.86 2.07 -8.26
N SER A 68 -0.56 1.96 -8.57
CA SER A 68 0.26 0.83 -8.14
C SER A 68 0.43 0.80 -6.62
N TYR A 69 0.67 1.96 -6.01
CA TYR A 69 0.78 2.09 -4.57
C TYR A 69 -0.55 1.77 -3.85
N ASP A 70 -1.67 2.29 -4.34
CA ASP A 70 -3.00 2.01 -3.79
C ASP A 70 -3.37 0.53 -3.90
N HIS A 71 -2.95 -0.14 -4.97
CA HIS A 71 -3.10 -1.59 -5.11
C HIS A 71 -2.31 -2.33 -4.02
N VAL A 72 -1.05 -1.97 -3.79
CA VAL A 72 -0.24 -2.57 -2.71
C VAL A 72 -0.87 -2.32 -1.34
N LYS A 73 -1.30 -1.09 -1.04
CA LYS A 73 -1.99 -0.77 0.23
C LYS A 73 -3.24 -1.60 0.44
N ARG A 74 -4.05 -1.79 -0.61
CA ARG A 74 -5.26 -2.61 -0.52
C ARG A 74 -4.91 -4.06 -0.21
N LYS A 75 -3.94 -4.63 -0.92
CA LYS A 75 -3.50 -6.01 -0.71
C LYS A 75 -3.05 -6.25 0.74
N VAL A 76 -2.23 -5.36 1.30
CA VAL A 76 -1.79 -5.44 2.70
C VAL A 76 -2.98 -5.37 3.67
N LYS A 77 -3.95 -4.49 3.43
CA LYS A 77 -5.16 -4.40 4.26
C LYS A 77 -6.05 -5.64 4.17
N ASP A 78 -6.13 -6.24 2.98
CA ASP A 78 -6.90 -7.46 2.76
C ASP A 78 -6.30 -8.64 3.52
N GLU A 79 -4.97 -8.78 3.47
CA GLU A 79 -4.21 -9.80 4.21
C GLU A 79 -4.34 -9.61 5.74
N ASP A 80 -4.21 -8.38 6.25
CA ASP A 80 -4.40 -8.08 7.67
C ASP A 80 -5.82 -8.39 8.15
N ARG A 81 -6.83 -8.06 7.34
CA ARG A 81 -8.23 -8.40 7.63
C ARG A 81 -8.45 -9.91 7.67
N GLU A 82 -7.87 -10.65 6.73
CA GLU A 82 -7.99 -12.11 6.69
C GLU A 82 -7.29 -12.77 7.88
N PHE A 83 -6.12 -12.29 8.25
CA PHE A 83 -5.41 -12.71 9.45
C PHE A 83 -6.24 -12.47 10.74
N LYS A 84 -6.82 -11.28 10.88
CA LYS A 84 -7.72 -10.94 12.00
C LYS A 84 -8.95 -11.84 12.07
N LYS A 85 -9.54 -12.22 10.94
CA LYS A 85 -10.66 -13.18 10.90
C LYS A 85 -10.25 -14.56 11.42
N LYS A 86 -9.10 -15.06 10.98
CA LYS A 86 -8.57 -16.36 11.42
C LYS A 86 -8.34 -16.40 12.93
N ILE A 87 -7.71 -15.36 13.49
CA ILE A 87 -7.51 -15.25 14.95
C ILE A 87 -8.84 -15.29 15.71
N LYS A 88 -9.85 -14.51 15.26
CA LYS A 88 -11.16 -14.48 15.92
C LYS A 88 -11.83 -15.85 15.90
N CYS A 89 -11.77 -16.56 14.77
CA CYS A 89 -12.30 -17.91 14.64
C CYS A 89 -11.60 -18.89 15.60
N THR A 90 -10.27 -18.92 15.61
CA THR A 90 -9.49 -19.81 16.50
C THR A 90 -9.75 -19.51 17.97
N THR A 91 -9.82 -18.24 18.34
CA THR A 91 -10.10 -17.83 19.74
C THR A 91 -11.49 -18.28 20.17
N ALA A 92 -12.50 -18.14 19.30
CA ALA A 92 -13.86 -18.60 19.58
C ALA A 92 -13.92 -20.12 19.76
N VAL A 93 -13.22 -20.88 18.91
CA VAL A 93 -13.13 -22.34 19.02
C VAL A 93 -12.48 -22.76 20.34
N LEU A 94 -11.35 -22.13 20.72
CA LEU A 94 -10.67 -22.42 21.99
C LEU A 94 -11.57 -22.13 23.20
N LEU A 95 -12.26 -20.98 23.21
CA LEU A 95 -13.21 -20.63 24.28
C LEU A 95 -14.37 -21.63 24.37
N MET A 96 -14.91 -22.08 23.24
CA MET A 96 -15.94 -23.14 23.22
C MET A 96 -15.42 -24.46 23.79
N CYS A 97 -14.22 -24.89 23.38
CA CYS A 97 -13.60 -26.12 23.88
C CYS A 97 -13.30 -26.05 25.40
N MET A 98 -12.83 -24.90 25.88
CA MET A 98 -12.56 -24.68 27.32
C MET A 98 -13.85 -24.68 28.14
N ASN A 99 -14.94 -24.10 27.62
CA ASN A 99 -16.24 -24.12 28.29
C ASN A 99 -16.89 -25.51 28.28
N TYR A 100 -16.70 -26.30 27.22
CA TYR A 100 -17.20 -27.67 27.15
C TYR A 100 -16.52 -28.58 28.20
N LYS A 101 -15.20 -28.44 28.38
CA LYS A 101 -14.44 -29.21 29.39
C LYS A 101 -14.74 -28.84 30.85
N LYS A 102 -15.33 -27.67 31.12
CA LYS A 102 -15.75 -27.27 32.48
C LYS A 102 -17.15 -27.78 32.86
N LYS A 103 -17.90 -28.34 31.90
CA LYS A 103 -19.26 -28.87 32.10
C LYS A 103 -19.30 -30.41 32.21
N LEU A 104 -18.16 -31.07 32.09
CA LEU A 104 -17.94 -32.50 32.32
C LEU A 104 -17.16 -32.67 33.62
#